data_AF-A0AA36J1G6-F1
#
_entry.id   AF-A0AA36J1G6-F1
#
_cell.length_a   1.000
_cell.length_b   1.000
_cell.length_c   1.000
_cell.angle_alpha   90.00
_cell.angle_beta   90.00
_cell.angle_gamma   90.00
#
_symmetry.space_group_name_H-M   'P 1'
#
loop_
_entity.id
_entity.type
_entity.pdbx_description
1 polymer ?
#
loop_
_entity_poly.entity_id
_entity_poly.type
_entity_poly.pdbx_seq_one_letter_code
_entity_poly.pdbx_strand_id
1 'polypeptide(L)'
;MEVAKPWEGLEAVTGLSSLSSGAWLNQCKGPSAGQSTVILLLDALLAVPHAHAGAAFQEEMLLYMPAGHRQMVLDFRARWKGLATIPEIVSKVGEDAAGLQQAYNEAVTALGDLRRFHLATVRRYLVRTSKGTGATTWRKLLQAMLDTTAASLLR
;
A
#
# COMPACT_ATOMS: atom_id res chain seq x y z
N MET A 1 -31.91 -8.53 20.27
CA MET A 1 -30.92 -8.11 19.26
C MET A 1 -31.40 -8.71 17.94
N GLU A 2 -31.99 -7.89 17.08
CA GLU A 2 -32.63 -8.36 15.85
C GLU A 2 -31.54 -8.71 14.83
N VAL A 3 -31.54 -9.96 14.36
CA VAL A 3 -30.62 -10.42 13.32
C VAL A 3 -31.08 -9.80 12.01
N ALA A 4 -30.22 -8.99 11.39
CA ALA A 4 -30.52 -8.33 10.13
C ALA A 4 -30.95 -9.38 9.09
N LYS A 5 -32.09 -9.14 8.42
CA LYS A 5 -32.58 -10.05 7.39
C LYS A 5 -31.58 -10.10 6.21
N PRO A 6 -31.29 -11.28 5.66
CA PRO A 6 -30.48 -11.42 4.47
C PRO A 6 -31.08 -10.64 3.29
N TRP A 7 -30.24 -10.17 2.36
CA TRP A 7 -30.72 -9.48 1.16
C TRP A 7 -31.44 -10.46 0.22
N GLU A 8 -32.58 -10.06 -0.35
CA GLU A 8 -33.39 -10.91 -1.23
C GLU A 8 -32.72 -11.12 -2.58
N GLY A 9 -32.22 -12.33 -2.83
CA GLY A 9 -31.56 -12.75 -4.08
C GLY A 9 -30.25 -13.52 -3.88
N LEU A 10 -29.83 -13.73 -2.63
CA LEU A 10 -28.72 -14.62 -2.26
C LEU A 10 -28.91 -16.06 -2.75
N GLU A 11 -30.13 -16.56 -2.91
CA GLU A 11 -30.38 -17.98 -3.20
C GLU A 11 -30.00 -18.40 -4.64
N ALA A 12 -29.85 -17.45 -5.56
CA ALA A 12 -29.60 -17.72 -6.98
C ALA A 12 -28.11 -17.94 -7.34
N VAL A 13 -27.19 -17.78 -6.39
CA VAL A 13 -25.75 -17.95 -6.63
C VAL A 13 -25.26 -19.22 -5.91
N THR A 14 -24.66 -20.15 -6.64
CA THR A 14 -24.14 -21.39 -6.05
C THR A 14 -22.90 -21.09 -5.17
N GLY A 15 -22.85 -21.61 -3.93
CA GLY A 15 -21.72 -21.42 -2.99
C GLY A 15 -22.03 -20.68 -1.67
N LEU A 16 -23.30 -20.37 -1.42
CA LEU A 16 -23.74 -19.41 -0.39
C LEU A 16 -23.95 -19.91 1.05
N SER A 17 -23.79 -21.20 1.33
CA SER A 17 -23.83 -21.69 2.72
C SER A 17 -22.70 -21.09 3.59
N SER A 18 -21.57 -20.73 2.98
CA SER A 18 -20.48 -20.00 3.62
C SER A 18 -20.80 -18.50 3.83
N LEU A 19 -21.68 -17.94 3.00
CA LEU A 19 -22.09 -16.54 3.02
C LEU A 19 -23.14 -16.26 4.11
N SER A 20 -24.08 -17.20 4.32
CA SER A 20 -25.09 -17.13 5.38
C SER A 20 -24.54 -17.33 6.80
N SER A 21 -23.43 -18.06 6.95
CA SER A 21 -22.74 -18.26 8.24
C SER A 21 -21.80 -17.10 8.62
N GLY A 22 -21.59 -16.14 7.72
CA GLY A 22 -20.59 -15.08 7.91
C GLY A 22 -19.14 -15.58 7.89
N ALA A 23 -18.89 -16.86 7.59
CA ALA A 23 -17.55 -17.46 7.60
C ALA A 23 -16.59 -16.81 6.59
N TRP A 24 -17.13 -16.21 5.52
CA TRP A 24 -16.38 -15.41 4.56
C TRP A 24 -15.81 -14.10 5.14
N LEU A 25 -16.47 -13.48 6.14
CA LEU A 25 -15.97 -12.28 6.81
C LEU A 25 -14.63 -12.55 7.50
N ASN A 26 -14.41 -13.78 7.98
CA ASN A 26 -13.15 -14.21 8.59
C ASN A 26 -12.01 -14.35 7.57
N GLN A 27 -12.31 -14.29 6.26
CA GLN A 27 -11.34 -14.36 5.17
C GLN A 27 -11.00 -12.97 4.63
N CYS A 28 -11.79 -11.94 4.95
CA CYS A 28 -11.55 -10.57 4.53
C CYS A 28 -10.67 -9.82 5.53
N LYS A 29 -9.76 -8.99 5.02
CA LYS A 29 -8.95 -8.08 5.83
C LYS A 29 -9.76 -6.85 6.21
N GLY A 30 -9.53 -6.37 7.42
CA GLY A 30 -10.11 -5.11 7.89
C GLY A 30 -9.52 -3.89 7.19
N PRO A 31 -10.14 -2.71 7.36
CA PRO A 31 -9.71 -1.47 6.73
C PRO A 31 -8.29 -1.10 7.19
N SER A 32 -7.42 -0.75 6.25
CA SER A 32 -6.05 -0.36 6.58
C SER A 32 -5.51 0.70 5.63
N ALA A 33 -4.52 1.47 6.08
CA ALA A 33 -3.85 2.47 5.23
C ALA A 33 -3.20 1.87 3.96
N GLY A 34 -2.96 0.55 3.93
CA GLY A 34 -2.50 -0.15 2.73
C GLY A 34 -3.49 -0.11 1.57
N GLN A 35 -4.76 0.19 1.84
CA GLN A 35 -5.81 0.37 0.84
C GLN A 35 -5.85 1.81 0.27
N SER A 36 -4.91 2.66 0.66
CA SER A 36 -4.77 4.01 0.11
C SER A 36 -4.16 3.97 -1.29
N THR A 37 -4.92 4.44 -2.26
CA THR A 37 -4.49 4.60 -3.65
C THR A 37 -3.28 5.54 -3.78
N VAL A 38 -3.29 6.65 -3.02
CA VAL A 38 -2.23 7.67 -3.08
C VAL A 38 -0.89 7.09 -2.64
N ILE A 39 -0.86 6.29 -1.58
CA ILE A 39 0.39 5.69 -1.10
C ILE A 39 0.99 4.75 -2.15
N LEU A 40 0.17 3.91 -2.79
CA LEU A 40 0.65 3.00 -3.84
C LEU A 40 1.17 3.74 -5.08
N LEU A 41 0.54 4.86 -5.46
CA LEU A 41 1.00 5.67 -6.58
C LEU A 41 2.31 6.39 -6.28
N LEU A 42 2.47 6.94 -5.07
CA LEU A 42 3.72 7.59 -4.66
C LEU A 42 4.89 6.60 -4.63
N ASP A 43 4.67 5.39 -4.12
CA ASP A 43 5.67 4.32 -4.14
C ASP A 43 6.09 3.96 -5.57
N ALA A 44 5.12 3.81 -6.48
CA ALA A 44 5.37 3.48 -7.88
C ALA A 44 6.11 4.61 -8.61
N LEU A 45 5.71 5.87 -8.39
CA LEU A 45 6.33 7.04 -9.01
C LEU A 45 7.78 7.23 -8.56
N LEU A 46 8.03 7.11 -7.26
CA LEU A 46 9.34 7.30 -6.65
C LEU A 46 10.21 6.04 -6.71
N ALA A 47 9.74 4.97 -7.36
CA ALA A 47 10.43 3.69 -7.48
C ALA A 47 10.94 3.13 -6.13
N VAL A 48 10.15 3.31 -5.05
CA VAL A 48 10.53 2.82 -3.72
C VAL A 48 10.42 1.29 -3.71
N PRO A 49 11.50 0.55 -3.41
CA PRO A 49 11.44 -0.89 -3.39
C PRO A 49 10.67 -1.39 -2.18
N HIS A 50 9.94 -2.48 -2.36
CA HIS A 50 9.26 -3.20 -1.28
C HIS A 50 9.78 -4.62 -1.20
N ALA A 51 10.16 -5.06 0.00
CA ALA A 51 10.48 -6.46 0.25
C ALA A 51 9.26 -7.35 -0.09
N HIS A 52 9.51 -8.63 -0.40
CA HIS A 52 8.48 -9.57 -0.86
C HIS A 52 7.17 -9.52 -0.03
N ALA A 53 7.28 -9.48 1.30
CA ALA A 53 6.11 -9.40 2.18
C ALA A 53 5.32 -8.08 2.04
N GLY A 54 5.99 -6.96 1.81
CA GLY A 54 5.35 -5.67 1.58
C GLY A 54 4.70 -5.59 0.21
N ALA A 55 5.38 -6.10 -0.83
CA ALA A 55 4.85 -6.18 -2.18
C ALA A 55 3.59 -7.05 -2.23
N ALA A 56 3.64 -8.27 -1.67
CA ALA A 56 2.48 -9.16 -1.61
C ALA A 56 1.31 -8.54 -0.85
N PHE A 57 1.58 -7.81 0.23
CA PHE A 57 0.54 -7.08 0.97
C PHE A 57 -0.09 -5.98 0.11
N GLN A 58 0.69 -5.17 -0.61
CA GLN A 58 0.16 -4.12 -1.48
C GLN A 58 -0.69 -4.69 -2.63
N GLU A 59 -0.24 -5.77 -3.27
CA GLU A 59 -1.00 -6.44 -4.33
C GLU A 59 -2.37 -6.89 -3.81
N GLU A 60 -2.41 -7.50 -2.63
CA GLU A 60 -3.66 -7.92 -2.03
C GLU A 60 -4.57 -6.73 -1.68
N MET A 61 -4.01 -5.61 -1.22
CA MET A 61 -4.78 -4.40 -0.90
C MET A 61 -5.49 -3.77 -2.10
N LEU A 62 -5.04 -4.04 -3.34
CA LEU A 62 -5.76 -3.61 -4.54
C LEU A 62 -7.18 -4.21 -4.60
N LEU A 63 -7.38 -5.43 -4.09
CA LEU A 63 -8.69 -6.09 -4.06
C LEU A 63 -9.71 -5.32 -3.21
N TYR A 64 -9.23 -4.52 -2.26
CA TYR A 64 -10.03 -3.73 -1.33
C TYR A 64 -10.23 -2.28 -1.78
N MET A 65 -9.69 -1.88 -2.95
CA MET A 65 -9.91 -0.55 -3.51
C MET A 65 -11.16 -0.51 -4.40
N PRO A 66 -11.83 0.65 -4.51
CA PRO A 66 -12.83 0.88 -5.56
C PRO A 66 -12.28 0.53 -6.95
N ALA A 67 -13.11 -0.03 -7.82
CA ALA A 67 -12.66 -0.57 -9.11
C ALA A 67 -11.87 0.44 -9.95
N GLY A 68 -12.34 1.69 -10.04
CA GLY A 68 -11.63 2.75 -10.77
C GLY A 68 -10.27 3.12 -10.16
N HIS A 69 -10.16 3.12 -8.83
CA HIS A 69 -8.90 3.40 -8.14
C HIS A 69 -7.89 2.26 -8.31
N ARG A 70 -8.36 1.01 -8.22
CA ARG A 70 -7.53 -0.16 -8.53
C ARG A 70 -7.01 -0.09 -9.96
N GLN A 71 -7.89 0.18 -10.93
CA GLN A 71 -7.50 0.27 -12.33
C GLN A 71 -6.47 1.38 -12.56
N MET A 72 -6.66 2.54 -11.93
CA MET A 72 -5.70 3.65 -11.99
C MET A 72 -4.29 3.22 -11.52
N VAL A 73 -4.18 2.48 -10.42
CA VAL A 73 -2.88 1.99 -9.92
C VAL A 73 -2.25 1.00 -10.90
N LEU A 74 -3.04 0.07 -11.43
CA LEU A 74 -2.57 -0.93 -12.40
C LEU A 74 -2.08 -0.27 -13.69
N ASP A 75 -2.87 0.67 -14.24
CA ASP A 75 -2.53 1.42 -15.45
C ASP A 75 -1.27 2.26 -15.25
N PHE A 76 -1.16 2.94 -14.09
CA PHE A 76 0.00 3.73 -13.75
C PHE A 76 1.27 2.86 -13.70
N ARG A 77 1.22 1.74 -12.98
CA ARG A 77 2.34 0.78 -12.89
C ARG A 77 2.72 0.19 -14.25
N ALA A 78 1.73 -0.16 -15.08
CA ALA A 78 1.96 -0.70 -16.41
C ALA A 78 2.67 0.31 -17.32
N ARG A 79 2.25 1.58 -17.29
CA ARG A 79 2.89 2.66 -18.05
C ARG A 79 4.31 2.95 -17.55
N TRP A 80 4.54 2.93 -16.24
CA TRP A 80 5.84 3.20 -15.65
C TRP A 80 6.86 2.06 -15.85
N LYS A 81 6.42 0.80 -15.93
CA LYS A 81 7.31 -0.38 -16.00
C LYS A 81 8.30 -0.35 -17.17
N GLY A 82 7.97 0.31 -18.28
CA GLY A 82 8.82 0.41 -19.47
C GLY A 82 9.69 1.67 -19.54
N LEU A 83 9.59 2.56 -18.56
CA LEU A 83 10.31 3.83 -18.54
C LEU A 83 11.49 3.76 -17.58
N ALA A 84 12.54 4.55 -17.87
CA ALA A 84 13.63 4.74 -16.91
C ALA A 84 13.08 5.42 -15.65
N THR A 85 13.40 4.86 -14.49
CA THR A 85 13.09 5.44 -13.19
C THR A 85 13.90 6.73 -12.97
N ILE A 86 13.44 7.61 -12.07
CA ILE A 86 14.17 8.84 -11.76
C ILE A 86 15.62 8.55 -11.28
N PRO A 87 15.86 7.57 -10.38
CA PRO A 87 17.22 7.14 -10.03
C PRO A 87 18.07 6.74 -11.24
N GLU A 88 17.52 5.99 -12.21
CA GLU A 88 18.24 5.59 -13.42
C GLU A 88 18.54 6.78 -14.33
N ILE A 89 17.60 7.72 -14.45
CA ILE A 89 17.80 8.96 -15.22
C ILE A 89 18.92 9.79 -14.59
N VAL A 90 18.87 10.03 -13.27
CA VAL A 90 19.90 10.79 -12.55
C VAL A 90 21.26 10.11 -12.67
N SER A 91 21.33 8.79 -12.49
CA SER A 91 22.57 8.02 -12.65
C SER A 91 23.16 8.12 -14.06
N LYS A 92 22.31 8.13 -15.10
CA LYS A 92 22.74 8.20 -16.50
C LYS A 92 23.15 9.61 -16.92
N VAL A 93 22.44 10.64 -16.45
CA VAL A 93 22.64 12.04 -16.86
C VAL A 93 23.72 12.72 -16.02
N GLY A 94 23.90 12.33 -14.76
CA GLY A 94 24.92 12.88 -13.88
C GLY A 94 24.59 14.31 -13.41
N GLU A 95 25.61 15.18 -13.37
CA GLU A 95 25.51 16.54 -12.82
C GLU A 95 24.43 17.40 -13.49
N ASP A 96 24.16 17.18 -14.78
CA ASP A 96 23.10 17.87 -15.53
C ASP A 96 21.69 17.57 -14.99
N ALA A 97 21.52 16.53 -14.18
CA ALA A 97 20.27 16.16 -13.51
C ALA A 97 20.20 16.61 -12.04
N ALA A 98 21.09 17.50 -11.56
CA ALA A 98 21.13 17.93 -10.16
C ALA A 98 19.78 18.45 -9.64
N GLY A 99 19.05 19.24 -10.44
CA GLY A 99 17.72 19.74 -10.07
C GLY A 99 16.67 18.63 -9.93
N LEU A 100 16.73 17.61 -10.81
CA LEU A 100 15.84 16.44 -10.73
C LEU A 100 16.19 15.58 -9.51
N GLN A 101 17.47 15.38 -9.23
CA GLN A 101 17.95 14.67 -8.06
C GLN A 101 17.47 15.33 -6.76
N GLN A 102 17.59 16.65 -6.68
CA GLN A 102 17.11 17.42 -5.53
C GLN A 102 15.60 17.24 -5.32
N ALA A 103 14.79 17.48 -6.37
CA ALA A 103 13.34 17.36 -6.28
C ALA A 103 12.89 15.93 -5.92
N TYR A 104 13.57 14.91 -6.45
CA TYR A 104 13.33 13.53 -6.08
C TYR A 104 13.65 13.27 -4.59
N ASN A 105 14.80 13.74 -4.10
CA ASN A 105 15.18 13.58 -2.70
C ASN A 105 14.23 14.32 -1.74
N GLU A 106 13.72 15.49 -2.12
CA GLU A 106 12.70 16.21 -1.36
C GLU A 106 11.40 15.40 -1.28
N ALA A 107 10.94 14.82 -2.39
CA ALA A 107 9.76 13.97 -2.43
C ALA A 107 9.92 12.67 -1.61
N VAL A 108 11.07 12.01 -1.70
CA VAL A 108 11.39 10.81 -0.91
C VAL A 108 11.45 11.15 0.58
N THR A 109 12.06 12.27 0.94
CA THR A 109 12.09 12.79 2.31
C THR A 109 10.67 13.00 2.85
N ALA A 110 9.82 13.70 2.11
CA ALA A 110 8.44 13.97 2.50
C ALA A 110 7.62 12.68 2.69
N LEU A 111 7.79 11.68 1.81
CA LEU A 111 7.18 10.36 1.97
C LEU A 111 7.72 9.64 3.22
N GLY A 112 9.02 9.75 3.49
CA GLY A 112 9.66 9.22 4.69
C GLY A 112 9.10 9.82 5.96
N ASP A 113 8.88 11.14 5.99
CA ASP A 113 8.30 11.85 7.13
C ASP A 113 6.85 11.45 7.37
N LEU A 114 6.05 11.29 6.30
CA LEU A 114 4.70 10.75 6.40
C LEU A 114 4.71 9.35 7.03
N ARG A 115 5.61 8.46 6.59
CA ARG A 115 5.76 7.09 7.13
C ARG A 115 6.21 7.08 8.58
N ARG A 116 7.14 7.96 8.94
CA ARG A 116 7.62 8.13 10.31
C ARG A 116 6.50 8.60 11.23
N PHE A 117 5.74 9.60 10.81
CA PHE A 117 4.57 10.08 11.53
C PHE A 117 3.50 9.00 11.67
N HIS A 118 3.20 8.26 10.60
CA HIS A 118 2.26 7.15 10.63
C HIS A 118 2.71 6.04 11.60
N LEU A 119 3.98 5.65 11.57
CA LEU A 119 4.53 4.66 12.51
C LEU A 119 4.46 5.14 13.97
N ALA A 120 4.78 6.40 14.24
CA ALA A 120 4.65 7.00 15.57
C ALA A 120 3.19 6.99 16.04
N THR A 121 2.26 7.35 15.16
CA THR A 121 0.82 7.32 15.41
C THR A 121 0.35 5.90 15.74
N VAL A 122 0.67 4.91 14.91
CA VAL A 122 0.27 3.52 15.15
C VAL A 122 0.88 2.99 16.46
N ARG A 123 2.13 3.32 16.78
CA ARG A 123 2.76 2.96 18.07
C ARG A 123 1.99 3.52 19.27
N ARG A 124 1.45 4.74 19.15
CA ARG A 124 0.66 5.40 20.21
C ARG A 124 -0.70 4.75 20.41
N TYR A 125 -1.37 4.32 19.34
CA TYR A 125 -2.76 3.84 19.41
C TYR A 125 -2.91 2.31 19.47
N LEU A 126 -1.98 1.54 18.89
CA LEU A 126 -2.03 0.07 18.88
C LEU A 126 -1.16 -0.56 19.98
N VAL A 127 -1.25 -0.05 21.21
CA VAL A 127 -0.39 -0.46 22.32
C VAL A 127 -0.56 -1.94 22.69
N ARG A 128 -1.77 -2.49 22.54
CA ARG A 128 -2.14 -3.84 23.02
C ARG A 128 -2.24 -4.89 21.91
N THR A 129 -1.78 -4.59 20.69
CA THR A 129 -1.81 -5.55 19.57
C THR A 129 -0.56 -5.48 18.72
N SER A 130 -0.08 -6.64 18.26
CA SER A 130 0.99 -6.76 17.26
C SER A 130 0.47 -6.92 15.83
N LYS A 131 -0.86 -7.07 15.67
CA LYS A 131 -1.55 -7.29 14.40
C LYS A 131 -2.43 -6.10 14.05
N GLY A 132 -2.23 -5.57 12.85
CA GLY A 132 -3.09 -4.53 12.28
C GLY A 132 -4.36 -5.15 11.70
N THR A 133 -5.35 -4.31 11.42
CA THR A 133 -6.61 -4.68 10.74
C THR A 133 -6.39 -5.27 9.36
N GLY A 134 -5.32 -4.89 8.66
CA GLY A 134 -4.86 -5.54 7.42
C GLY A 134 -4.23 -6.93 7.62
N ALA A 135 -4.38 -7.54 8.80
CA ALA A 135 -3.79 -8.82 9.22
C ALA A 135 -2.25 -8.89 9.17
N THR A 136 -1.57 -7.74 9.14
CA THR A 136 -0.11 -7.66 9.09
C THR A 136 0.49 -7.54 10.47
N THR A 137 1.73 -8.01 10.63
CA THR A 137 2.57 -7.62 11.78
C THR A 137 2.99 -6.16 11.58
N TRP A 138 2.12 -5.23 11.99
CA TRP A 138 2.16 -3.83 11.55
C TRP A 138 3.51 -3.18 11.82
N ARG A 139 4.16 -3.48 12.94
CA ARG A 139 5.45 -2.88 13.30
C ARG A 139 6.54 -3.23 12.32
N LYS A 140 6.64 -4.52 11.95
CA LYS A 140 7.65 -5.00 11.01
C LYS A 140 7.40 -4.44 9.61
N LEU A 141 6.13 -4.45 9.18
CA LEU A 141 5.76 -3.93 7.88
C LEU A 141 6.04 -2.42 7.78
N LEU A 142 5.51 -1.61 8.70
CA LEU A 142 5.67 -0.16 8.67
C LEU A 142 7.13 0.28 8.82
N GLN A 143 7.91 -0.41 9.66
CA GLN A 143 9.34 -0.14 9.77
C GLN A 143 10.06 -0.46 8.47
N ALA A 144 9.80 -1.62 7.85
CA ALA A 144 10.39 -1.97 6.57
C ALA A 144 10.06 -0.95 5.46
N MET A 145 8.82 -0.46 5.39
CA MET A 145 8.43 0.57 4.42
C MET A 145 9.12 1.91 4.67
N LEU A 146 9.36 2.27 5.94
CA LEU A 146 10.10 3.49 6.29
C LEU A 146 11.58 3.35 5.91
N ASP A 147 12.18 2.21 6.22
CA ASP A 147 13.59 1.94 5.96
C ASP A 147 13.88 1.90 4.45
N THR A 148 13.01 1.26 3.65
CA THR A 148 13.19 1.24 2.19
C THR A 148 13.00 2.62 1.56
N THR A 149 12.09 3.45 2.07
CA THR A 149 11.99 4.86 1.61
C THR A 149 13.25 5.64 1.92
N ALA A 150 13.78 5.53 3.14
CA ALA A 150 15.00 6.23 3.51
C ALA A 150 16.20 5.78 2.65
N ALA A 151 16.26 4.49 2.31
CA ALA A 151 17.29 3.94 1.44
C ALA A 151 17.17 4.36 -0.03
N SER A 152 16.03 4.92 -0.45
CA SER A 152 15.80 5.39 -1.83
C SER A 152 16.42 6.77 -2.13
N LEU A 153 16.94 7.48 -1.12
CA LEU A 153 17.62 8.77 -1.33
C LEU A 153 18.85 8.63 -2.23
N LEU A 154 18.98 9.51 -3.21
CA LEU A 154 20.11 9.59 -4.13
C LEU A 154 21.26 10.38 -3.49
N ARG A 155 22.50 9.97 -3.77
CA ARG A 155 23.73 10.63 -3.31
C ARG A 155 24.29 11.57 -4.34
#